data_AF-A0A8T3PW49-F1
#
_entry.id   AF-A0A8T3PW49-F1
#
_cell.length_a   1.000
_cell.length_b   1.000
_cell.length_c   1.000
_cell.angle_alpha   90.00
_cell.angle_beta   90.00
_cell.angle_gamma   90.00
#
_symmetry.space_group_name_H-M   'P 1'
#
loop_
_entity.id
_entity.type
_entity.pdbx_description
1 polymer ?
#
loop_
_entity_poly.entity_id
_entity_poly.type
_entity_poly.pdbx_seq_one_letter_code
_entity_poly.pdbx_strand_id
1 'polypeptide(L)'
;MTPALRLQIMSTKHWSLLASRSLAWNESFSRAGMFLSTLSGAIVALALVAQASEFGEGFRLFGLVILPVVFLIGVGTNLRMGMSNVHDAQCVIGMNRIRAGYLELAPDLDRFFVMGTTDDLRGVALTMVQRDTPMLVQILASTPLLVSIVNSILFGAIVSLLAMQLGLDAPPAVALGAAGFLGSLLAFS
;
A
#
# COMPACT_ATOMS: atom_id res chain seq x y z
N MET A 1 -29.67 28.14 15.77
CA MET A 1 -29.41 27.23 14.62
C MET A 1 -30.41 26.08 14.70
N THR A 2 -31.20 25.83 13.65
CA THR A 2 -32.26 24.81 13.68
C THR A 2 -31.66 23.39 13.67
N PRO A 3 -32.33 22.38 14.25
CA PRO A 3 -31.89 20.98 14.17
C PRO A 3 -31.69 20.50 12.73
N ALA A 4 -32.58 20.92 11.81
CA ALA A 4 -32.47 20.61 10.39
C ALA A 4 -31.17 21.14 9.76
N LEU A 5 -30.76 22.38 10.09
CA LEU A 5 -29.52 22.96 9.57
C LEU A 5 -28.28 22.24 10.14
N ARG A 6 -28.31 21.80 11.41
CA ARG A 6 -27.23 21.00 12.01
C ARG A 6 -27.05 19.67 11.29
N LEU A 7 -28.15 18.96 11.05
CA LEU A 7 -28.16 17.68 10.34
C LEU A 7 -27.66 17.85 8.90
N GLN A 8 -28.06 18.92 8.21
CA GLN A 8 -27.60 19.22 6.86
C GLN A 8 -26.08 19.41 6.82
N ILE A 9 -25.51 20.22 7.72
CA ILE A 9 -24.05 20.45 7.78
C ILE A 9 -23.30 19.16 8.09
N MET A 10 -23.78 18.38 9.07
CA MET A 10 -23.17 17.09 9.42
C MET A 10 -23.22 16.09 8.26
N SER A 11 -24.36 16.01 7.56
CA SER A 11 -24.54 15.18 6.37
C SER A 11 -23.57 15.58 5.26
N THR A 12 -23.49 16.87 4.92
CA THR A 12 -22.55 17.37 3.92
C THR A 12 -21.11 17.06 4.31
N LYS A 13 -20.74 17.21 5.59
CA LYS A 13 -19.40 16.86 6.07
C LYS A 13 -19.13 15.36 5.96
N HIS A 14 -20.09 14.50 6.27
CA HIS A 14 -19.98 13.05 6.13
C HIS A 14 -19.71 12.65 4.67
N TRP A 15 -20.47 13.20 3.73
CA TRP A 15 -20.26 12.96 2.29
C TRP A 15 -18.90 13.46 1.81
N SER A 16 -18.44 14.62 2.30
CA SER A 16 -17.11 15.14 2.00
C SER A 16 -15.99 14.20 2.48
N LEU A 17 -16.11 13.63 3.70
CA LEU A 17 -15.14 12.65 4.22
C LEU A 17 -15.16 11.35 3.41
N LEU A 18 -16.35 10.85 3.06
CA LEU A 18 -16.49 9.64 2.22
C LEU A 18 -15.86 9.85 0.83
N ALA A 19 -16.07 11.01 0.21
CA ALA A 19 -15.47 11.36 -1.07
C ALA A 19 -13.93 11.44 -0.96
N SER A 20 -13.40 12.07 0.09
CA SER A 20 -11.96 12.15 0.33
C SER A 20 -11.33 10.76 0.52
N ARG A 21 -12.01 9.86 1.24
CA ARG A 21 -11.60 8.47 1.43
C ARG A 21 -11.54 7.70 0.11
N SER A 22 -12.57 7.83 -0.73
CA SER A 22 -12.62 7.21 -2.05
C SER A 22 -11.49 7.71 -2.97
N LEU A 23 -11.19 9.00 -2.96
CA LEU A 23 -10.07 9.57 -3.71
C LEU A 23 -8.71 9.00 -3.25
N ALA A 24 -8.52 8.85 -1.93
CA ALA A 24 -7.31 8.27 -1.36
C ALA A 24 -7.10 6.80 -1.77
N TRP A 25 -8.18 6.01 -1.82
CA TRP A 25 -8.14 4.63 -2.34
C TRP A 25 -7.84 4.58 -3.83
N ASN A 26 -8.49 5.44 -4.63
CA ASN A 26 -8.24 5.51 -6.07
C ASN A 26 -6.78 5.88 -6.38
N GLU A 27 -6.18 6.79 -5.62
CA GLU A 27 -4.75 7.09 -5.76
C GLU A 27 -3.88 5.86 -5.45
N SER A 28 -4.17 5.14 -4.36
CA SER A 28 -3.43 3.91 -4.02
C SER A 28 -3.54 2.85 -5.12
N PHE A 29 -4.74 2.61 -5.65
CA PHE A 29 -4.95 1.67 -6.77
C PHE A 29 -4.22 2.11 -8.04
N SER A 30 -4.30 3.39 -8.39
CA SER A 30 -3.63 3.94 -9.57
C SER A 30 -2.12 3.79 -9.47
N ARG A 31 -1.53 4.08 -8.31
CA ARG A 31 -0.08 3.91 -8.07
C ARG A 31 0.36 2.45 -8.09
N ALA A 32 -0.42 1.56 -7.48
CA ALA A 32 -0.17 0.12 -7.55
C ALA A 32 -0.16 -0.36 -9.01
N GLY A 33 -1.16 0.05 -9.79
CA GLY A 33 -1.27 -0.26 -11.21
C GLY A 33 -0.07 0.27 -12.01
N MET A 34 0.29 1.54 -11.84
CA MET A 34 1.46 2.14 -12.49
C MET A 34 2.75 1.38 -12.15
N PHE A 35 2.99 1.05 -10.88
CA PHE A 35 4.15 0.27 -10.46
C PHE A 35 4.19 -1.10 -11.14
N LEU A 36 3.10 -1.85 -11.12
CA LEU A 36 3.03 -3.17 -11.76
C LEU A 36 3.22 -3.08 -13.28
N SER A 37 2.64 -2.07 -13.94
CA SER A 37 2.85 -1.84 -15.37
C SER A 37 4.30 -1.51 -15.70
N THR A 38 4.96 -0.65 -14.91
CA THR A 38 6.39 -0.35 -15.08
C THR A 38 7.23 -1.59 -14.84
N LEU A 39 6.95 -2.36 -13.79
CA LEU A 39 7.64 -3.61 -13.50
C LEU A 39 7.50 -4.62 -14.65
N SER A 40 6.30 -4.83 -15.16
CA SER A 40 6.07 -5.71 -16.31
C SER A 40 6.86 -5.24 -17.54
N GLY A 41 6.84 -3.94 -17.85
CA GLY A 41 7.64 -3.37 -18.94
C GLY A 41 9.14 -3.60 -18.76
N ALA A 42 9.65 -3.42 -17.54
CA ALA A 42 11.06 -3.66 -17.22
C ALA A 42 11.44 -5.14 -17.36
N ILE A 43 10.60 -6.07 -16.89
CA ILE A 43 10.82 -7.51 -17.04
C ILE A 43 10.84 -7.91 -18.52
N VAL A 44 9.92 -7.36 -19.34
CA VAL A 44 9.91 -7.61 -20.80
C VAL A 44 11.20 -7.07 -21.44
N ALA A 45 11.61 -5.85 -21.12
CA ALA A 45 12.85 -5.27 -21.63
C ALA A 45 14.07 -6.11 -21.23
N LEU A 46 14.14 -6.56 -19.97
CA LEU A 46 15.19 -7.45 -19.48
C LEU A 46 15.22 -8.78 -20.24
N ALA A 47 14.06 -9.38 -20.52
CA ALA A 47 13.99 -10.63 -21.28
C ALA A 47 14.50 -10.47 -22.73
N LEU A 48 14.23 -9.33 -23.37
CA LEU A 48 14.75 -9.02 -24.71
C LEU A 48 16.27 -8.84 -24.71
N VAL A 49 16.79 -8.08 -23.74
CA VAL A 49 18.24 -7.87 -23.59
C VAL A 49 18.95 -9.17 -23.22
N ALA A 50 18.36 -9.99 -22.35
CA ALA A 50 18.89 -11.30 -21.98
C ALA A 50 19.08 -12.22 -23.20
N GLN A 51 18.09 -12.27 -24.10
CA GLN A 51 18.15 -13.04 -25.34
C GLN A 51 19.23 -12.51 -26.29
N ALA A 52 19.41 -11.20 -26.39
CA ALA A 52 20.41 -10.59 -27.27
C ALA A 52 21.85 -10.69 -26.74
N SER A 53 22.02 -10.81 -25.42
CA SER A 53 23.34 -10.80 -24.76
C SER A 53 23.76 -12.13 -24.14
N GLU A 54 22.98 -13.20 -24.37
CA GLU A 54 23.21 -14.53 -23.81
C GLU A 54 23.41 -14.52 -22.27
N PHE A 55 22.63 -13.68 -21.57
CA PHE A 55 22.76 -13.46 -20.11
C PHE A 55 24.15 -13.00 -19.65
N GLY A 56 24.94 -12.42 -20.56
CA GLY A 56 26.28 -11.90 -20.31
C GLY A 56 26.29 -10.57 -19.57
N GLU A 57 27.40 -9.83 -19.71
CA GLU A 57 27.61 -8.55 -19.03
C GLU A 57 26.57 -7.48 -19.39
N GLY A 58 26.15 -7.43 -20.67
CA GLY A 58 25.13 -6.49 -21.13
C GLY A 58 23.80 -6.62 -20.39
N PHE A 59 23.37 -7.85 -20.08
CA PHE A 59 22.19 -8.11 -19.26
C PHE A 59 22.35 -7.57 -17.84
N ARG A 60 23.49 -7.81 -17.20
CA ARG A 60 23.75 -7.34 -15.82
C ARG A 60 23.75 -5.83 -15.75
N LEU A 61 24.45 -5.16 -16.66
CA LEU A 61 24.50 -3.69 -16.71
C LEU A 61 23.13 -3.09 -16.96
N PHE A 62 22.37 -3.62 -17.91
CA PHE A 62 21.01 -3.14 -18.18
C PHE A 62 20.08 -3.37 -16.98
N GLY A 63 20.15 -4.53 -16.33
CA GLY A 63 19.44 -4.83 -15.09
C GLY A 63 19.76 -3.84 -13.96
N LEU A 64 21.04 -3.53 -13.76
CA LEU A 64 21.51 -2.56 -12.77
C LEU A 64 21.13 -1.10 -13.10
N VAL A 65 20.67 -0.81 -14.32
CA VAL A 65 20.13 0.51 -14.67
C VAL A 65 18.61 0.55 -14.48
N ILE A 66 17.89 -0.43 -15.01
CA ILE A 66 16.42 -0.39 -15.03
C ILE A 66 15.78 -0.79 -13.69
N LEU A 67 16.31 -1.82 -13.03
CA LEU A 67 15.70 -2.34 -11.78
C LEU A 67 15.73 -1.32 -10.64
N PRO A 68 16.81 -0.53 -10.42
CA PRO A 68 16.78 0.51 -9.39
C PRO A 68 15.71 1.58 -9.63
N VAL A 69 15.43 1.93 -10.89
CA VAL A 69 14.36 2.89 -11.21
C VAL A 69 12.99 2.31 -10.83
N VAL A 70 12.74 1.04 -11.18
CA VAL A 70 11.49 0.36 -10.81
C VAL A 70 11.37 0.22 -9.29
N PHE A 71 12.46 -0.10 -8.60
CA PHE A 71 12.52 -0.17 -7.14
C PHE A 71 12.16 1.18 -6.49
N LEU A 72 12.71 2.29 -6.98
CA LEU A 72 12.39 3.63 -6.47
C LEU A 72 10.91 3.99 -6.66
N ILE A 73 10.31 3.58 -7.79
CA ILE A 73 8.86 3.75 -8.03
C ILE A 73 8.06 2.93 -7.00
N GLY A 74 8.48 1.70 -6.70
CA GLY A 74 7.87 0.84 -5.69
C GLY A 74 7.99 1.42 -4.27
N VAL A 75 9.14 1.99 -3.90
CA VAL A 75 9.34 2.71 -2.63
C VAL A 75 8.37 3.89 -2.53
N GLY A 76 8.32 4.75 -3.55
CA GLY A 76 7.43 5.91 -3.58
C GLY A 76 5.94 5.52 -3.48
N THR A 77 5.58 4.40 -4.09
CA THR A 77 4.23 3.82 -4.02
C THR A 77 3.88 3.40 -2.59
N ASN A 78 4.77 2.65 -1.92
CA ASN A 78 4.57 2.23 -0.53
C ASN A 78 4.45 3.41 0.44
N LEU A 79 5.35 4.39 0.34
CA LEU A 79 5.32 5.59 1.19
C LEU A 79 3.98 6.32 1.04
N ARG A 80 3.52 6.52 -0.20
CA ARG A 80 2.25 7.22 -0.43
C ARG A 80 1.05 6.42 0.05
N MET A 81 1.07 5.10 -0.08
CA MET A 81 0.04 4.21 0.48
C MET A 81 0.00 4.30 2.00
N GLY A 82 1.16 4.33 2.67
CA GLY A 82 1.24 4.55 4.13
C GLY A 82 0.57 5.86 4.55
N MET A 83 0.89 6.97 3.86
CA MET A 83 0.23 8.26 4.10
C MET A 83 -1.28 8.22 3.78
N SER A 84 -1.69 7.44 2.77
CA SER A 84 -3.09 7.24 2.41
C SER A 84 -3.85 6.51 3.52
N ASN A 85 -3.24 5.49 4.14
CA ASN A 85 -3.83 4.75 5.25
C ASN A 85 -4.01 5.62 6.52
N VAL A 86 -3.05 6.51 6.80
CA VAL A 86 -3.17 7.47 7.90
C VAL A 86 -4.34 8.44 7.64
N HIS A 87 -4.45 8.96 6.42
CA HIS A 87 -5.56 9.80 6.00
C HIS A 87 -6.91 9.06 6.06
N ASP A 88 -6.94 7.78 5.68
CA ASP A 88 -8.10 6.90 5.77
C ASP A 88 -8.61 6.80 7.22
N ALA A 89 -7.70 6.55 8.16
CA ALA A 89 -8.01 6.47 9.59
C ALA A 89 -8.54 7.81 10.13
N GLN A 90 -7.95 8.94 9.72
CA GLN A 90 -8.44 10.28 10.10
C GLN A 90 -9.85 10.54 9.56
N CYS A 91 -10.14 10.14 8.33
CA CYS A 91 -11.47 10.23 7.76
C CYS A 91 -12.48 9.39 8.56
N VAL A 92 -12.11 8.16 8.95
CA VAL A 92 -12.95 7.28 9.78
C VAL A 92 -13.24 7.89 11.14
N ILE A 93 -12.24 8.45 11.83
CA ILE A 93 -12.45 9.16 13.11
C ILE A 93 -13.47 10.29 12.92
N GLY A 94 -13.29 11.13 11.89
CA GLY A 94 -14.23 12.22 11.60
C GLY A 94 -15.65 11.70 11.31
N MET A 95 -15.77 10.58 10.59
CA MET A 95 -17.07 9.96 10.31
C MET A 95 -17.72 9.39 11.58
N ASN A 96 -16.94 8.76 12.48
CA ASN A 96 -17.44 8.21 13.74
C ASN A 96 -18.02 9.33 14.63
N ARG A 97 -17.31 10.47 14.77
CA ARG A 97 -17.82 11.66 15.49
C ARG A 97 -19.15 12.15 14.94
N ILE A 98 -19.28 12.20 13.61
CA ILE A 98 -20.51 12.64 12.96
C ILE A 98 -21.64 11.64 13.21
N ARG A 99 -21.35 10.32 13.21
CA ARG A 99 -22.33 9.30 13.57
C ARG A 99 -22.78 9.42 15.03
N ALA A 100 -21.89 9.73 15.96
CA ALA A 100 -22.26 10.04 17.33
C ALA A 100 -23.26 11.20 17.41
N GLY A 101 -22.96 12.29 16.68
CA GLY A 101 -23.86 13.45 16.60
C GLY A 101 -25.23 13.12 16.00
N TYR A 102 -25.32 12.16 15.08
CA TYR A 102 -26.62 11.67 14.59
C TYR A 102 -27.42 10.94 15.67
N LEU A 103 -26.76 10.13 16.49
CA LEU A 103 -27.41 9.38 17.59
C LEU A 103 -27.78 10.28 18.78
N GLU A 104 -27.06 11.38 18.99
CA GLU A 104 -27.48 12.42 19.97
C GLU A 104 -28.81 13.08 19.56
N LEU A 105 -29.06 13.21 18.25
CA LEU A 105 -30.29 13.79 17.71
C LEU A 105 -31.44 12.77 17.59
N ALA A 106 -31.12 11.51 17.29
CA ALA A 106 -32.07 10.43 17.03
C ALA A 106 -31.58 9.09 17.63
N PRO A 107 -31.67 8.91 18.95
CA PRO A 107 -31.11 7.75 19.64
C PRO A 107 -31.81 6.42 19.31
N ASP A 108 -33.05 6.48 18.83
CA ASP A 108 -33.84 5.32 18.38
C ASP A 108 -33.25 4.65 17.13
N LEU A 109 -32.33 5.33 16.43
CA LEU A 109 -31.65 4.80 15.25
C LEU A 109 -30.41 3.96 15.53
N ASP A 110 -29.96 3.86 16.80
CA ASP A 110 -28.72 3.16 17.19
C ASP A 110 -28.62 1.75 16.58
N ARG A 111 -29.72 0.99 16.60
CA ARG A 111 -29.80 -0.37 16.03
C ARG A 111 -29.47 -0.47 14.54
N PHE A 112 -29.52 0.63 13.78
CA PHE A 112 -29.21 0.64 12.34
C PHE A 112 -27.72 0.94 12.06
N PHE A 113 -26.95 1.35 13.06
CA PHE A 113 -25.54 1.70 12.91
C PHE A 113 -24.66 0.47 13.16
N VAL A 114 -24.08 -0.06 12.09
CA VAL A 114 -23.14 -1.20 12.17
C VAL A 114 -21.69 -0.75 12.40
N MET A 115 -21.38 0.48 12.00
CA MET A 115 -20.04 1.08 12.04
C MET A 115 -19.81 1.82 13.35
N GLY A 116 -18.55 2.07 13.69
CA GLY A 116 -18.17 2.78 14.90
C GLY A 116 -18.74 4.19 15.00
N THR A 117 -19.03 4.60 16.22
CA THR A 117 -19.54 5.93 16.61
C THR A 117 -18.57 6.66 17.56
N THR A 118 -17.50 5.99 17.98
CA THR A 118 -16.52 6.50 18.93
C THR A 118 -15.14 6.69 18.29
N ASP A 119 -14.34 7.57 18.87
CA ASP A 119 -12.98 7.89 18.42
C ASP A 119 -11.92 6.94 18.95
N ASP A 120 -12.29 6.07 19.89
CA ASP A 120 -11.37 5.12 20.49
C ASP A 120 -10.92 4.06 19.47
N LEU A 121 -9.81 3.39 19.78
CA LEU A 121 -9.26 2.34 18.93
C LEU A 121 -10.31 1.30 18.54
N ARG A 122 -11.23 0.97 19.46
CA ARG A 122 -12.32 0.04 19.20
C ARG A 122 -13.31 0.59 18.18
N GLY A 123 -13.75 1.84 18.31
CA GLY A 123 -14.66 2.49 17.36
C GLY A 123 -14.06 2.61 15.96
N VAL A 124 -12.77 2.96 15.85
CA VAL A 124 -12.07 3.01 14.57
C VAL A 124 -11.91 1.61 13.97
N ALA A 125 -11.50 0.62 14.78
CA ALA A 125 -11.35 -0.76 14.34
C ALA A 125 -12.68 -1.34 13.83
N LEU A 126 -13.82 -1.04 14.46
CA LEU A 126 -15.14 -1.48 14.00
C LEU A 126 -15.48 -0.99 12.57
N THR A 127 -14.86 0.09 12.10
CA THR A 127 -15.08 0.64 10.74
C THR A 127 -13.98 0.29 9.75
N MET A 128 -12.75 0.08 10.22
CA MET A 128 -11.60 -0.21 9.36
C MET A 128 -11.28 -1.69 9.21
N VAL A 129 -11.62 -2.51 10.21
CA VAL A 129 -11.23 -3.92 10.30
C VAL A 129 -12.44 -4.81 10.07
N GLN A 130 -12.27 -5.82 9.22
CA GLN A 130 -13.29 -6.84 9.03
C GLN A 130 -13.38 -7.71 10.29
N ARG A 131 -14.51 -7.62 11.00
CA ARG A 131 -14.68 -8.19 12.36
C ARG A 131 -14.42 -9.69 12.45
N ASP A 132 -14.78 -10.44 11.41
CA ASP A 132 -14.72 -11.91 11.40
C ASP A 132 -13.51 -12.46 10.62
N THR A 133 -12.54 -11.60 10.30
CA THR A 133 -11.34 -12.01 9.56
C THR A 133 -10.11 -11.90 10.46
N PRO A 134 -9.28 -12.94 10.58
CA PRO A 134 -8.04 -12.87 11.36
C PRO A 134 -7.18 -11.69 10.91
N MET A 135 -6.59 -10.96 11.87
CA MET A 135 -5.75 -9.79 11.57
C MET A 135 -4.62 -10.11 10.59
N LEU A 136 -4.01 -11.29 10.74
CA LEU A 136 -2.97 -11.76 9.83
C LEU A 136 -3.48 -11.87 8.38
N VAL A 137 -4.70 -12.35 8.15
CA VAL A 137 -5.28 -12.45 6.81
C VAL A 137 -5.52 -11.06 6.22
N GLN A 138 -5.95 -10.10 7.03
CA GLN A 138 -6.15 -8.70 6.59
C GLN A 138 -4.82 -8.03 6.24
N ILE A 139 -3.77 -8.25 7.04
CA ILE A 139 -2.42 -7.77 6.75
C ILE A 139 -1.88 -8.40 5.46
N LEU A 140 -2.01 -9.73 5.34
CA LEU A 140 -1.57 -10.49 4.16
C LEU A 140 -2.29 -10.06 2.88
N ALA A 141 -3.58 -9.74 2.97
CA ALA A 141 -4.39 -9.25 1.86
C ALA A 141 -4.23 -7.75 1.59
N SER A 142 -3.45 -7.03 2.41
CA SER A 142 -3.30 -5.59 2.27
C SER A 142 -2.46 -5.23 1.04
N THR A 143 -2.92 -4.26 0.26
CA THR A 143 -2.19 -3.74 -0.91
C THR A 143 -0.77 -3.28 -0.57
N PRO A 144 -0.52 -2.54 0.53
CA PRO A 144 0.83 -2.10 0.87
C PRO A 144 1.80 -3.27 1.11
N LEU A 145 1.35 -4.34 1.78
CA LEU A 145 2.22 -5.50 2.00
C LEU A 145 2.59 -6.18 0.67
N LEU A 146 1.62 -6.39 -0.21
CA LEU A 146 1.87 -7.01 -1.51
C LEU A 146 2.87 -6.19 -2.34
N VAL A 147 2.72 -4.86 -2.37
CA VAL A 147 3.67 -3.97 -3.05
C VAL A 147 5.04 -4.02 -2.37
N SER A 148 5.12 -4.06 -1.04
CA SER A 148 6.36 -4.19 -0.28
C SER A 148 7.10 -5.49 -0.57
N ILE A 149 6.38 -6.61 -0.69
CA ILE A 149 6.96 -7.92 -1.07
C ILE A 149 7.58 -7.83 -2.46
N VAL A 150 6.83 -7.34 -3.45
CA VAL A 150 7.33 -7.20 -4.84
C VAL A 150 8.55 -6.28 -4.87
N ASN A 151 8.51 -5.17 -4.13
CA ASN A 151 9.61 -4.22 -4.08
C ASN A 151 10.86 -4.81 -3.37
N SER A 152 10.66 -5.65 -2.36
CA SER A 152 11.74 -6.37 -1.68
C SER A 152 12.39 -7.40 -2.61
N ILE A 153 11.59 -8.08 -3.44
CA ILE A 153 12.10 -9.03 -4.45
C ILE A 153 12.99 -8.30 -5.45
N LEU A 154 12.56 -7.12 -5.91
CA LEU A 154 13.37 -6.27 -6.78
C LEU A 154 14.71 -5.88 -6.13
N PHE A 155 14.69 -5.51 -4.85
CA PHE A 155 15.92 -5.20 -4.13
C PHE A 155 16.87 -6.39 -4.05
N GLY A 156 16.36 -7.58 -3.71
CA GLY A 156 17.16 -8.82 -3.70
C GLY A 156 17.75 -9.15 -5.07
N ALA A 157 17.00 -8.91 -6.16
CA ALA A 157 17.49 -9.08 -7.52
C ALA A 157 18.63 -8.09 -7.85
N ILE A 158 18.48 -6.80 -7.48
CA ILE A 158 19.52 -5.78 -7.65
C ILE A 158 20.80 -6.18 -6.91
N VAL A 159 20.68 -6.59 -5.65
CA VAL A 159 21.82 -7.03 -4.83
C VAL A 159 22.51 -8.24 -5.44
N SER A 160 21.75 -9.23 -5.93
CA SER A 160 22.31 -10.41 -6.61
C SER A 160 23.09 -10.03 -7.87
N LEU A 161 22.49 -9.20 -8.72
CA LEU A 161 23.13 -8.76 -9.97
C LEU A 161 24.39 -7.94 -9.70
N LEU A 162 24.37 -7.09 -8.67
CA LEU A 162 25.53 -6.31 -8.27
C LEU A 162 26.65 -7.22 -7.76
N ALA A 163 26.33 -8.21 -6.93
CA ALA A 163 27.30 -9.19 -6.46
C ALA A 163 27.94 -9.97 -7.62
N MET A 164 27.14 -10.42 -8.59
CA MET A 164 27.66 -11.09 -9.79
C MET A 164 28.53 -10.16 -10.64
N GLN A 165 28.18 -8.87 -10.75
CA GLN A 165 28.99 -7.89 -11.48
C GLN A 165 30.33 -7.62 -10.79
N LEU A 166 30.40 -7.78 -9.46
CA LEU A 166 31.64 -7.69 -8.67
C LEU A 166 32.48 -8.98 -8.70
N GLY A 167 32.06 -10.00 -9.47
CA GLY A 167 32.80 -11.23 -9.68
C GLY A 167 32.47 -12.37 -8.72
N LEU A 168 31.38 -12.26 -7.95
CA LEU A 168 30.89 -13.40 -7.16
C LEU A 168 30.18 -14.42 -8.05
N ASP A 169 30.43 -15.70 -7.77
CA ASP A 169 29.67 -16.79 -8.38
C ASP A 169 28.18 -16.76 -7.96
N ALA A 170 27.34 -17.50 -8.69
CA ALA A 170 25.90 -17.47 -8.49
C ALA A 170 25.45 -17.84 -7.06
N PRO A 171 25.96 -18.89 -6.39
CA PRO A 171 25.47 -19.26 -5.05
C PRO A 171 25.62 -18.15 -3.99
N PRO A 172 26.81 -17.55 -3.77
CA PRO A 172 26.94 -16.46 -2.81
C PRO A 172 26.20 -15.18 -3.24
N ALA A 173 26.11 -14.88 -4.54
CA ALA A 173 25.34 -13.74 -5.03
C ALA A 173 23.84 -13.88 -4.72
N VAL A 174 23.26 -15.06 -4.94
CA VAL A 174 21.85 -15.35 -4.62
C VAL A 174 21.62 -15.30 -3.11
N ALA A 175 22.55 -15.79 -2.30
CA ALA A 175 22.45 -15.70 -0.84
C ALA A 175 22.44 -14.25 -0.35
N LEU A 176 23.29 -13.38 -0.91
CA LEU A 176 23.27 -11.94 -0.64
C LEU A 176 21.96 -11.29 -1.08
N GLY A 177 21.44 -11.69 -2.24
CA GLY A 177 20.11 -11.25 -2.71
C GLY A 177 18.98 -11.63 -1.79
N ALA A 178 18.96 -12.88 -1.31
CA ALA A 178 17.97 -13.36 -0.35
C ALA A 178 18.05 -12.59 0.98
N ALA A 179 19.26 -12.32 1.48
CA ALA A 179 19.47 -11.47 2.65
C ALA A 179 18.99 -10.03 2.41
N GLY A 180 19.26 -9.47 1.22
CA GLY A 180 18.76 -8.16 0.82
C GLY A 180 17.23 -8.10 0.76
N PHE A 181 16.58 -9.12 0.19
CA PHE A 181 15.13 -9.27 0.17
C PHE A 181 14.55 -9.26 1.60
N LEU A 182 15.09 -10.08 2.50
CA LEU A 182 14.61 -10.16 3.88
C LEU A 182 14.82 -8.83 4.63
N GLY A 183 16.00 -8.22 4.49
CA GLY A 183 16.31 -6.94 5.12
C GLY A 183 15.40 -5.81 4.61
N SER A 184 15.13 -5.77 3.31
CA SER A 184 14.24 -4.80 2.68
C SER A 184 12.78 -5.00 3.11
N LEU A 185 12.32 -6.25 3.17
CA LEU A 185 10.97 -6.57 3.61
C LEU A 185 10.72 -6.14 5.05
N LEU A 186 11.68 -6.37 5.93
CA LEU A 186 11.64 -5.92 7.33
C LEU A 186 11.69 -4.39 7.46
N ALA A 187 12.31 -3.69 6.50
CA ALA A 187 12.33 -2.23 6.49
C ALA A 187 10.99 -1.62 6.03
N PHE A 188 10.17 -2.37 5.29
CA PHE A 188 8.84 -1.95 4.86
C PHE A 188 7.71 -2.31 5.84
N SER A 189 7.92 -3.32 6.69
CA SER A 189 6.95 -3.76 7.71
C SER A 189 6.96 -2.88 8.95
#